data_AF-A0A940PWK2-F1
#
_entry.id   AF-A0A940PWK2-F1
#
_cell.length_a   1.000
_cell.length_b   1.000
_cell.length_c   1.000
_cell.angle_alpha   90.00
_cell.angle_beta   90.00
_cell.angle_gamma   90.00
#
_symmetry.space_group_name_H-M   'P 1'
#
loop_
_entity.id
_entity.type
_entity.pdbx_description
1 polymer ?
#
loop_
_entity_poly.entity_id
_entity_poly.type
_entity_poly.pdbx_seq_one_letter_code
_entity_poly.pdbx_strand_id
1 'polypeptide(L)' 'MLPSYQTRKNGLKVRPNETFEECRRIITAEAEQGWRLKQTVTPFNEKIGVLVPICYQIIFERETL' A
#
# COMPACT_ATOMS: atom_id res chain seq x y z
N MET A 1 -13.62 5.01 -19.18
CA MET A 1 -12.50 4.07 -18.99
C MET A 1 -11.59 4.67 -17.93
N LEU A 2 -11.70 4.22 -16.68
CA LEU A 2 -10.86 4.74 -15.59
C LEU A 2 -9.44 4.19 -15.79
N PRO A 3 -8.37 5.00 -15.68
CA PRO A 3 -7.02 4.51 -15.82
C PRO A 3 -6.80 3.45 -14.74
N SER A 4 -6.60 2.20 -15.17
CA SER A 4 -6.22 1.12 -14.26
C SER A 4 -5.00 1.62 -13.48
N TYR A 5 -5.13 1.72 -12.15
CA TYR A 5 -4.07 2.16 -11.24
C TYR A 5 -3.01 1.06 -11.21
N GLN A 6 -2.26 0.97 -12.31
CA GLN A 6 -1.13 0.08 -12.46
C GLN A 6 0.03 0.80 -11.78
N THR A 7 0.53 0.24 -10.69
CA THR A 7 1.83 0.65 -10.16
C THR A 7 2.82 0.50 -11.30
N ARG A 8 3.26 1.62 -11.88
CA ARG A 8 4.23 1.61 -12.97
C ARG A 8 5.58 2.02 -12.41
N LYS A 9 6.56 1.14 -12.53
CA LYS A 9 7.95 1.47 -12.25
C LYS A 9 8.60 1.80 -13.58
N ASN A 10 9.06 3.05 -13.75
CA ASN A 10 9.64 3.54 -15.00
C ASN A 10 8.75 3.33 -16.24
N GLY A 11 7.42 3.47 -16.08
CA GLY A 11 6.46 3.29 -17.18
C GLY A 11 6.09 1.83 -17.51
N LEU A 12 6.69 0.84 -16.82
CA LEU A 12 6.42 -0.58 -17.01
C LEU A 12 5.39 -1.10 -15.99
N LYS A 13 4.51 -2.01 -16.44
CA LYS A 13 3.53 -2.68 -15.58
C LYS A 13 4.28 -3.58 -14.59
N VAL A 14 4.13 -3.28 -13.29
CA VAL A 14 4.72 -4.08 -12.22
C VAL A 14 3.95 -5.39 -12.07
N ARG A 15 4.66 -6.49 -11.78
CA ARG A 15 4.02 -7.79 -11.54
C ARG A 15 3.35 -7.79 -10.16
N PRO A 16 2.20 -8.45 -9.96
CA PRO A 16 1.53 -8.51 -8.65
C PRO A 16 2.43 -9.00 -7.50
N ASN A 17 3.34 -9.94 -7.77
CA ASN A 17 4.29 -10.43 -6.76
C ASN A 17 5.37 -9.41 -6.38
N GLU A 18 5.75 -8.49 -7.28
CA GLU A 18 6.74 -7.46 -6.98
C GLU A 18 6.19 -6.41 -6.00
N THR A 19 4.89 -6.10 -6.08
CA THR A 19 4.24 -5.23 -5.09
C THR A 19 4.13 -5.89 -3.72
N PHE A 20 3.95 -7.21 -3.65
CA PHE A 20 3.87 -7.93 -2.37
C PHE A 20 5.21 -7.92 -1.63
N GLU A 21 6.31 -8.29 -2.29
CA GLU A 21 7.64 -8.31 -1.66
C GLU A 21 8.10 -6.92 -1.23
N GLU A 22 7.77 -5.89 -2.00
CA GLU A 22 8.08 -4.51 -1.63
C GLU A 22 7.29 -4.06 -0.38
N CYS A 23 5.99 -4.39 -0.30
CA CYS A 23 5.20 -4.14 0.90
C CYS A 23 5.77 -4.88 2.12
N ARG A 24 6.16 -6.15 1.95
CA ARG A 24 6.79 -6.94 3.01
C ARG A 24 8.08 -6.27 3.50
N ARG A 25 8.94 -5.85 2.57
CA ARG A 25 10.20 -5.17 2.87
C ARG A 25 9.98 -3.88 3.67
N ILE A 26 9.03 -3.05 3.26
CA ILE A 26 8.68 -1.80 3.95
C ILE A 26 8.20 -2.10 5.37
N ILE A 27 7.24 -3.03 5.53
CA ILE A 27 6.70 -3.37 6.86
C ILE A 27 7.81 -3.86 7.81
N THR A 28 8.71 -4.72 7.32
CA THR A 28 9.84 -5.19 8.14
C THR A 28 10.79 -4.05 8.53
N ALA A 29 11.15 -3.18 7.58
CA ALA A 29 12.07 -2.07 7.84
C ALA A 29 11.50 -1.02 8.82
N GLU A 30 10.19 -0.77 8.78
CA GLU A 30 9.54 0.10 9.76
C GLU A 30 9.44 -0.57 11.14
N ALA A 31 9.21 -1.89 11.18
CA ALA A 31 9.20 -2.65 12.43
C ALA A 31 10.55 -2.64 13.15
N GLU A 32 11.66 -2.71 12.41
CA GLU A 32 13.02 -2.56 12.95
C GLU A 32 13.27 -1.19 13.59
N GLN A 33 12.52 -0.16 13.16
CA GLN A 33 12.57 1.21 13.71
C GLN A 33 11.59 1.42 14.88
N GLY A 34 10.97 0.35 15.39
CA GLY A 34 10.05 0.38 16.52
C GLY A 34 8.61 0.76 16.15
N TRP A 35 8.27 0.84 14.87
CA TRP A 35 6.88 1.03 14.44
C TRP A 35 6.12 -0.30 14.43
N ARG A 36 4.87 -0.28 14.89
CA ARG A 36 3.96 -1.42 14.82
C ARG A 36 2.94 -1.21 13.72
N LEU A 37 2.77 -2.20 12.84
CA LEU A 37 1.67 -2.19 11.88
C LEU A 37 0.33 -2.19 12.64
N LYS A 38 -0.47 -1.15 12.44
CA LYS A 38 -1.78 -0.99 13.07
C LYS A 38 -2.91 -1.48 12.17
N GLN A 39 -2.91 -1.05 10.91
CA GLN A 39 -4.02 -1.30 9.99
C GLN A 39 -3.59 -1.16 8.54
N THR A 40 -4.22 -1.94 7.66
CA THR A 40 -4.27 -1.67 6.22
C THR A 40 -5.66 -1.15 5.86
N VAL A 41 -5.72 -0.06 5.12
CA VAL A 41 -6.97 0.59 4.72
C VAL A 41 -7.03 0.65 3.21
N THR A 42 -8.19 0.34 2.63
CA THR A 42 -8.49 0.70 1.24
C THR A 42 -9.11 2.08 1.27
N PRO A 43 -8.42 3.14 0.80
CA PRO A 43 -9.00 4.47 0.77
C PRO A 43 -10.24 4.46 -0.14
N PHE A 44 -11.31 5.09 0.35
CA PHE A 44 -12.52 5.26 -0.42
C PHE A 44 -12.26 6.24 -1.57
N ASN A 45 -12.63 5.84 -2.78
CA ASN A 45 -12.61 6.73 -3.94
C ASN A 45 -14.04 7.06 -4.34
N GLU A 46 -14.46 8.30 -4.13
CA GLU A 46 -15.81 8.78 -4.45
C GLU A 46 -16.21 8.58 -5.91
N LYS A 47 -15.26 8.55 -6.84
CA LYS A 47 -15.53 8.39 -8.28
C LYS A 47 -15.73 6.93 -8.70
N ILE A 48 -15.14 5.97 -7.98
CA ILE A 48 -15.13 4.54 -8.35
C ILE A 48 -15.92 3.68 -7.34
N GLY A 49 -16.27 4.24 -6.18
CA GLY A 49 -16.89 3.52 -5.09
C GLY A 49 -15.99 2.42 -4.53
N VAL A 50 -16.59 1.43 -3.86
CA VAL A 50 -15.89 0.29 -3.24
C VAL A 50 -15.59 -0.83 -4.26
N LEU A 51 -15.94 -0.65 -5.54
CA LEU A 51 -15.95 -1.75 -6.51
C LEU A 51 -14.56 -2.32 -6.81
N VAL A 52 -13.51 -1.48 -6.77
CA VAL A 52 -12.12 -1.90 -6.98
C VAL A 52 -11.17 -1.08 -6.09
N PRO A 53 -10.40 -1.71 -5.18
CA PRO A 53 -9.40 -1.01 -4.38
C PRO A 53 -8.30 -0.45 -5.31
N ILE A 54 -8.18 0.88 -5.36
CA ILE A 54 -7.20 1.59 -6.21
C ILE A 54 -5.80 1.46 -5.63
N CYS A 55 -5.70 1.46 -4.30
CA CYS A 55 -4.47 1.25 -3.57
C CYS A 55 -4.80 0.73 -2.16
N TYR A 56 -3.75 0.42 -1.40
CA TYR A 56 -3.83 0.19 0.04
C TYR A 56 -2.95 1.23 0.73
N GLN A 57 -3.45 1.77 1.83
CA GLN A 57 -2.70 2.59 2.77
C GLN A 57 -2.31 1.72 3.96
N ILE A 58 -1.05 1.76 4.35
CA ILE A 58 -0.52 1.04 5.51
C ILE A 58 -0.35 2.06 6.64
N ILE A 59 -0.98 1.80 7.79
CA ILE A 59 -0.94 2.68 8.96
C ILE A 59 -0.08 2.00 10.02
N PHE A 60 0.94 2.72 10.48
CA PHE A 60 1.79 2.32 11.60
C PHE A 60 1.50 3.17 12.83
N GLU A 61 1.75 2.60 14.00
CA GLU A 61 1.75 3.32 15.26
C GLU A 61 3.04 3.06 16.02
N ARG A 62 3.42 3.98 16.88
CA ARG A 62 4.57 3.86 17.76
C ARG A 62 4.26 4.55 19.07
N GLU A 63 4.69 3.96 20.16
CA GLU A 63 4.62 4.61 21.46
C GLU A 63 5.61 5.78 21.49
N THR A 64 5.10 6.97 21.79
CA THR A 64 5.92 8.16 21.99
C THR A 64 6.01 8.41 23.48
N LEU A 65 7.24 8.40 24.00
CA LEU A 65 7.56 8.80 25.37
C LEU A 65 7.31 10.30 25.58
#